data_AF-A0A7S0NRN3-F1
#
_entry.id   AF-A0A7S0NRN3-F1
#
_cell.length_a   1.000
_cell.length_b   1.000
_cell.length_c   1.000
_cell.angle_alpha   90.00
_cell.angle_beta   90.00
_cell.angle_gamma   90.00
#
_symmetry.space_group_name_H-M   'P 1'
#
loop_
_entity.id
_entity.type
_entity.pdbx_description
1 polymer ?
#
loop_
_entity_poly.entity_id
_entity_poly.type
_entity_poly.pdbx_seq_one_letter_code
_entity_poly.pdbx_strand_id
1 'polypeptide(L)'
;LVALGKAMAGTDAASAACRQAMVEEDGVARVAAVMAAHPQDVCVQRTGCLALVAATQGMDAASLVVWDQMCRQAMVEADGMTRVVMAMAAYPPDVLVQECGCRALDSAAQGTDAAVAACRQAMVEAGGVARLVMAAHPQFAFVQRAGFLNAAHEADASAAAHTYTTAGEAEKAAAATTAAAAAAEALKAQEQEEECRTREAKEAMRKSVTETAQRRGEACRAPEEGLGGEGVQY
;
A
#
# COMPACT_ATOMS: atom_id res chain seq x y z
N LEU A 1 25.13 8.81 -8.47
CA LEU A 1 23.71 8.56 -8.13
C LEU A 1 23.08 9.70 -7.35
N VAL A 2 23.61 10.14 -6.20
CA VAL A 2 22.92 11.15 -5.34
C VAL A 2 22.62 12.47 -6.05
N ALA A 3 23.57 12.99 -6.83
CA ALA A 3 23.36 14.20 -7.62
C ALA A 3 22.27 14.01 -8.70
N LEU A 4 22.26 12.84 -9.36
CA LEU A 4 21.27 12.47 -10.38
C LEU A 4 19.86 12.39 -9.79
N GLY A 5 19.69 11.69 -8.65
CA GLY A 5 18.39 11.58 -7.98
C GLY A 5 17.83 12.95 -7.57
N LYS A 6 18.69 13.87 -7.10
CA LYS A 6 18.28 15.25 -6.79
C LYS A 6 17.90 16.04 -8.03
N ALA A 7 18.65 15.92 -9.12
CA ALA A 7 18.38 16.63 -10.37
C ALA A 7 17.03 16.22 -10.98
N MET A 8 16.65 14.96 -10.85
CA MET A 8 15.40 14.43 -11.45
C MET A 8 14.16 14.61 -10.59
N ALA A 9 14.31 14.88 -9.28
CA ALA A 9 13.18 15.09 -8.37
C ALA A 9 12.49 16.45 -8.56
N GLY A 10 13.08 17.37 -9.34
CA GLY A 10 12.47 18.65 -9.68
C GLY A 10 11.27 18.51 -10.62
N THR A 11 10.50 19.59 -10.73
CA THR A 11 9.42 19.76 -11.72
C THR A 11 9.75 20.82 -12.77
N ASP A 12 10.97 21.38 -12.74
CA ASP A 12 11.43 22.41 -13.67
C ASP A 12 11.96 21.82 -14.99
N ALA A 13 12.27 22.68 -15.96
CA ALA A 13 12.80 22.27 -17.26
C ALA A 13 14.14 21.52 -17.14
N ALA A 14 14.96 21.82 -16.13
CA ALA A 14 16.24 21.16 -15.92
C ALA A 14 16.04 19.69 -15.48
N SER A 15 15.05 19.45 -14.61
CA SER A 15 14.66 18.10 -14.21
C SER A 15 14.08 17.29 -15.36
N ALA A 16 13.29 17.92 -16.24
CA ALA A 16 12.75 17.27 -17.44
C ALA A 16 13.86 16.89 -18.41
N ALA A 17 14.82 17.79 -18.68
CA ALA A 17 15.98 17.50 -19.51
C ALA A 17 16.87 16.40 -18.90
N CYS A 18 17.03 16.39 -17.56
CA CYS A 18 17.78 15.34 -16.87
C CYS A 18 17.10 13.97 -16.98
N ARG A 19 15.76 13.94 -16.86
CA ARG A 19 14.99 12.71 -17.11
C ARG A 19 15.18 12.27 -18.55
N GLN A 20 15.04 13.19 -19.52
CA GLN A 20 15.25 12.93 -20.95
C GLN A 20 16.59 12.26 -21.24
N ALA A 21 17.68 12.87 -20.78
CA ALA A 21 19.03 12.30 -20.91
C ALA A 21 19.16 10.93 -20.24
N MET A 22 18.43 10.66 -19.15
CA MET A 22 18.47 9.37 -18.47
C MET A 22 17.89 8.23 -19.31
N VAL A 23 16.94 8.49 -20.22
CA VAL A 23 16.45 7.46 -21.15
C VAL A 23 17.32 7.40 -22.39
N GLU A 24 17.71 8.56 -22.94
CA GLU A 24 18.49 8.62 -24.18
C GLU A 24 19.91 8.04 -24.03
N GLU A 25 20.51 8.11 -22.84
CA GLU A 25 21.89 7.66 -22.59
C GLU A 25 22.00 6.31 -21.82
N ASP A 26 20.99 5.44 -21.93
CA ASP A 26 20.91 4.18 -21.19
C ASP A 26 21.01 4.36 -19.66
N GLY A 27 20.60 5.53 -19.16
CA GLY A 27 20.73 5.89 -17.74
C GLY A 27 19.93 4.96 -16.83
N VAL A 28 18.77 4.47 -17.27
CA VAL A 28 17.99 3.42 -16.56
C VAL A 28 18.82 2.15 -16.37
N ALA A 29 19.42 1.64 -17.44
CA ALA A 29 20.28 0.46 -17.40
C ALA A 29 21.51 0.66 -16.52
N ARG A 30 22.13 1.85 -16.58
CA ARG A 30 23.27 2.20 -15.71
C ARG A 30 22.87 2.24 -14.24
N VAL A 31 21.71 2.81 -13.90
CA VAL A 31 21.23 2.83 -12.51
C VAL A 31 20.96 1.42 -12.00
N ALA A 32 20.28 0.58 -12.80
CA ALA A 32 20.03 -0.81 -12.45
C ALA A 32 21.34 -1.60 -12.26
N ALA A 33 22.33 -1.40 -13.13
CA ALA A 33 23.65 -2.02 -13.02
C ALA A 33 24.40 -1.59 -11.74
N VAL A 34 24.34 -0.30 -11.38
CA VAL A 34 24.96 0.18 -10.13
C VAL A 34 24.23 -0.38 -8.89
N MET A 35 22.89 -0.46 -8.91
CA MET A 35 22.14 -1.13 -7.84
C MET A 35 22.52 -2.61 -7.72
N ALA A 36 22.72 -3.29 -8.85
CA ALA A 36 23.15 -4.70 -8.88
C ALA A 36 24.58 -4.90 -8.35
N ALA A 37 25.50 -3.96 -8.64
CA ALA A 37 26.88 -4.02 -8.18
C ALA A 37 27.03 -3.70 -6.68
N HIS A 38 26.07 -2.96 -6.09
CA HIS A 38 26.12 -2.52 -4.70
C HIS A 38 24.85 -2.91 -3.90
N PRO A 39 24.52 -4.21 -3.78
CA PRO A 39 23.28 -4.66 -3.14
C PRO A 39 23.25 -4.34 -1.63
N GLN A 40 24.41 -4.22 -0.99
CA GLN A 40 24.57 -3.97 0.45
C GLN A 40 24.73 -2.48 0.82
N ASP A 41 24.66 -1.57 -0.15
CA ASP A 41 24.71 -0.12 0.10
C ASP A 41 23.30 0.48 0.05
N VAL A 42 22.74 0.78 1.22
CA VAL A 42 21.41 1.37 1.38
C VAL A 42 21.27 2.73 0.66
N CYS A 43 22.33 3.53 0.63
CA CYS A 43 22.31 4.83 -0.04
C CYS A 43 22.23 4.67 -1.56
N VAL A 44 22.96 3.70 -2.11
CA VAL A 44 22.87 3.34 -3.53
C VAL A 44 21.49 2.80 -3.87
N GLN A 45 20.95 1.87 -3.07
CA GLN A 45 19.61 1.31 -3.34
C GLN A 45 18.52 2.37 -3.25
N ARG A 46 18.53 3.20 -2.21
CA ARG A 46 17.56 4.29 -2.05
C ARG A 46 17.61 5.28 -3.20
N THR A 47 18.81 5.71 -3.57
CA THR A 47 18.98 6.67 -4.66
C THR A 47 18.65 6.05 -6.01
N GLY A 48 18.96 4.77 -6.19
CA GLY A 48 18.59 3.99 -7.37
C GLY A 48 17.08 3.91 -7.51
N CYS A 49 16.35 3.45 -6.49
CA CYS A 49 14.88 3.44 -6.49
C CYS A 49 14.30 4.83 -6.80
N LEU A 50 14.79 5.88 -6.14
CA LEU A 50 14.33 7.25 -6.41
C LEU A 50 14.58 7.67 -7.87
N ALA A 51 15.75 7.32 -8.42
CA ALA A 51 16.09 7.64 -9.80
C ALA A 51 15.17 6.93 -10.79
N LEU A 52 14.87 5.65 -10.55
CA LEU A 52 13.96 4.86 -11.38
C LEU A 52 12.51 5.36 -11.28
N VAL A 53 12.04 5.74 -10.09
CA VAL A 53 10.74 6.43 -9.91
C VAL A 53 10.71 7.72 -10.71
N ALA A 54 11.74 8.55 -10.59
CA ALA A 54 11.75 9.83 -11.28
C ALA A 54 11.78 9.65 -12.80
N ALA A 55 12.44 8.61 -13.32
CA ALA A 55 12.41 8.30 -14.75
C ALA A 55 10.99 7.97 -15.23
N THR A 56 10.20 7.22 -14.45
CA THR A 56 8.81 6.87 -14.80
C THR A 56 7.81 7.98 -14.45
N GLN A 57 8.12 8.84 -13.47
CA GLN A 57 7.29 9.95 -13.06
C GLN A 57 7.65 11.24 -13.82
N GLY A 58 7.02 11.41 -14.98
CA GLY A 58 6.68 12.75 -15.46
C GLY A 58 7.25 13.12 -16.81
N MET A 59 6.32 13.43 -17.70
CA MET A 59 6.33 14.61 -18.55
C MET A 59 4.90 15.18 -18.60
N ASP A 60 4.74 16.32 -19.25
CA ASP A 60 3.43 16.91 -19.58
C ASP A 60 2.54 15.93 -20.37
N ALA A 61 1.22 16.08 -20.22
CA ALA A 61 0.22 15.13 -20.72
C ALA A 61 0.36 14.73 -22.21
N ALA A 62 0.98 15.59 -23.03
CA ALA A 62 1.21 15.37 -24.45
C ALA A 62 2.46 14.52 -24.75
N SER A 63 3.53 14.64 -23.95
CA SER A 63 4.78 13.88 -24.15
C SER A 63 4.83 12.58 -23.34
N LEU A 64 3.84 12.35 -22.47
CA LEU A 64 3.79 11.21 -21.56
C LEU A 64 3.83 9.85 -22.25
N VAL A 65 3.09 9.65 -23.34
CA VAL A 65 2.84 8.29 -23.83
C VAL A 65 4.10 7.62 -24.38
N VAL A 66 4.84 8.32 -25.25
CA VAL A 66 6.07 7.77 -25.85
C VAL A 66 7.17 7.63 -24.80
N TRP A 67 7.30 8.62 -23.92
CA TRP A 67 8.28 8.62 -22.84
C TRP A 67 8.08 7.47 -21.87
N ASP A 68 6.85 7.34 -21.39
CA ASP A 68 6.47 6.34 -20.39
C ASP A 68 6.69 4.93 -20.95
N GLN A 69 6.33 4.70 -22.22
CA GLN A 69 6.62 3.45 -22.91
C GLN A 69 8.12 3.16 -23.00
N MET A 70 8.94 4.13 -23.40
CA MET A 70 10.40 3.96 -23.50
C MET A 70 11.04 3.70 -22.13
N CYS A 71 10.61 4.42 -21.09
CA CYS A 71 11.09 4.22 -19.73
C CYS A 71 10.77 2.80 -19.24
N ARG A 72 9.52 2.35 -19.42
CA ARG A 72 9.11 1.01 -19.01
C ARG A 72 9.87 -0.07 -19.77
N GLN A 73 10.06 0.11 -21.08
CA GLN A 73 10.83 -0.81 -21.88
C GLN A 73 12.28 -0.90 -21.38
N ALA A 74 12.92 0.25 -21.15
CA ALA A 74 14.27 0.29 -20.57
C ALA A 74 14.33 -0.34 -19.17
N MET A 75 13.29 -0.18 -18.35
CA MET A 75 13.17 -0.83 -17.04
C MET A 75 13.11 -2.36 -17.15
N VAL A 76 12.38 -2.88 -18.13
CA VAL A 76 12.28 -4.33 -18.37
C VAL A 76 13.63 -4.87 -18.86
N GLU A 77 14.22 -4.23 -19.87
CA GLU A 77 15.50 -4.65 -20.46
C GLU A 77 16.65 -4.61 -19.46
N ALA A 78 16.64 -3.63 -18.56
CA ALA A 78 17.64 -3.47 -17.52
C ALA A 78 17.40 -4.34 -16.27
N ASP A 79 16.37 -5.18 -16.25
CA ASP A 79 15.96 -5.92 -15.05
C ASP A 79 15.64 -4.99 -13.86
N GLY A 80 15.28 -3.74 -14.16
CA GLY A 80 15.13 -2.65 -13.18
C GLY A 80 14.01 -2.92 -12.16
N MET A 81 12.91 -3.56 -12.58
CA MET A 81 11.83 -3.96 -11.68
C MET A 81 12.30 -4.98 -10.64
N THR A 82 13.05 -5.99 -11.07
CA THR A 82 13.66 -6.98 -10.18
C THR A 82 14.60 -6.30 -9.19
N ARG A 83 15.41 -5.32 -9.63
CA ARG A 83 16.29 -4.57 -8.73
C ARG A 83 15.53 -3.77 -7.67
N VAL A 84 14.43 -3.14 -8.04
CA VAL A 84 13.56 -2.43 -7.08
C VAL A 84 13.01 -3.41 -6.04
N VAL A 85 12.48 -4.56 -6.47
CA VAL A 85 11.94 -5.59 -5.57
C VAL A 85 13.04 -6.15 -4.66
N MET A 86 14.25 -6.40 -5.19
CA MET A 86 15.43 -6.85 -4.44
C MET A 86 15.99 -5.80 -3.48
N ALA A 87 15.82 -4.51 -3.76
CA ALA A 87 16.15 -3.44 -2.83
C ALA A 87 15.17 -3.44 -1.65
N MET A 88 13.86 -3.53 -1.94
CA MET A 88 12.80 -3.56 -0.92
C MET A 88 12.89 -4.77 0.03
N ALA A 89 12.97 -6.00 -0.52
CA ALA A 89 14.25 -6.67 -0.44
C ALA A 89 15.03 -6.73 0.86
N ALA A 90 16.27 -6.27 0.66
CA ALA A 90 17.34 -6.24 1.61
C ALA A 90 17.13 -5.17 2.69
N TYR A 91 16.28 -4.16 2.46
CA TYR A 91 16.05 -3.05 3.38
C TYR A 91 14.59 -2.88 3.83
N PRO A 92 13.96 -3.89 4.48
CA PRO A 92 12.63 -3.73 5.06
C PRO A 92 12.44 -2.51 5.98
N PRO A 93 13.40 -2.13 6.87
CA PRO A 93 13.19 -1.02 7.79
C PRO A 93 13.44 0.37 7.17
N ASP A 94 14.00 0.47 5.95
CA ASP A 94 14.22 1.76 5.31
C ASP A 94 12.95 2.24 4.59
N VAL A 95 12.22 3.14 5.26
CA VAL A 95 10.94 3.70 4.78
C VAL A 95 11.07 4.30 3.38
N LEU A 96 12.22 4.88 3.02
CA LEU A 96 12.37 5.60 1.76
C LEU A 96 12.68 4.64 0.62
N VAL A 97 13.40 3.54 0.87
CA VAL A 97 13.51 2.43 -0.08
C VAL A 97 12.13 1.81 -0.32
N GLN A 98 11.33 1.59 0.73
CA GLN A 98 9.98 1.03 0.59
C GLN A 98 9.05 1.96 -0.18
N GLU A 99 9.00 3.25 0.18
CA GLU A 99 8.12 4.23 -0.47
C GLU A 99 8.50 4.42 -1.95
N CYS A 100 9.79 4.62 -2.25
CA CYS A 100 10.25 4.78 -3.62
C CYS A 100 10.00 3.48 -4.41
N GLY A 101 10.27 2.32 -3.82
CA GLY A 101 10.00 1.05 -4.46
C GLY A 101 8.52 0.88 -4.81
N CYS A 102 7.62 1.12 -3.86
CA CYS A 102 6.18 1.04 -4.12
C CYS A 102 5.72 2.01 -5.22
N ARG A 103 6.22 3.25 -5.22
CA ARG A 103 5.91 4.23 -6.28
C ARG A 103 6.44 3.79 -7.64
N ALA A 104 7.62 3.16 -7.71
CA ALA A 104 8.17 2.64 -8.96
C ALA A 104 7.30 1.50 -9.49
N LEU A 105 6.94 0.56 -8.63
CA LEU A 105 6.09 -0.59 -8.99
C LEU A 105 4.69 -0.13 -9.44
N ASP A 106 4.07 0.81 -8.73
CA ASP A 106 2.77 1.40 -9.12
C ASP A 106 2.88 2.13 -10.46
N SER A 107 3.88 3.00 -10.61
CA SER A 107 4.11 3.74 -11.85
C SER A 107 4.34 2.82 -13.04
N ALA A 108 5.06 1.70 -12.85
CA ALA A 108 5.33 0.71 -13.88
C ALA A 108 4.15 -0.25 -14.16
N ALA A 109 3.20 -0.36 -13.22
CA ALA A 109 1.99 -1.18 -13.36
C ALA A 109 0.83 -0.43 -14.04
N GLN A 110 0.83 0.90 -14.07
CA GLN A 110 -0.26 1.69 -14.65
C GLN A 110 -0.29 1.58 -16.19
N GLY A 111 -1.47 1.55 -16.80
CA GLY A 111 -1.64 1.40 -18.25
C GLY A 111 -1.95 -0.03 -18.71
N THR A 112 -2.02 -0.23 -20.02
CA THR A 112 -2.49 -1.48 -20.65
C THR A 112 -1.64 -1.93 -21.84
N ASP A 113 -0.49 -1.33 -22.08
CA ASP A 113 0.39 -1.71 -23.19
C ASP A 113 1.29 -2.93 -22.86
N ALA A 114 2.02 -3.41 -23.86
CA ALA A 114 2.89 -4.57 -23.74
C ALA A 114 4.06 -4.35 -22.76
N ALA A 115 4.57 -3.12 -22.63
CA ALA A 115 5.66 -2.80 -21.70
C ALA A 115 5.15 -2.86 -20.25
N VAL A 116 3.91 -2.43 -20.00
CA VAL A 116 3.22 -2.61 -18.71
C VAL A 116 3.07 -4.08 -18.37
N ALA A 117 2.62 -4.91 -19.32
CA ALA A 117 2.49 -6.34 -19.11
C ALA A 117 3.84 -7.00 -18.76
N ALA A 118 4.91 -6.63 -19.46
CA ALA A 118 6.26 -7.11 -19.18
C ALA A 118 6.78 -6.64 -17.81
N CYS A 119 6.52 -5.39 -17.42
CA CYS A 119 6.84 -4.89 -16.07
C CYS A 119 6.11 -5.71 -15.00
N ARG A 120 4.81 -5.96 -15.17
CA ARG A 120 4.00 -6.78 -14.25
C ARG A 120 4.56 -8.18 -14.11
N GLN A 121 4.90 -8.83 -15.22
CA GLN A 121 5.51 -10.15 -15.22
C GLN A 121 6.83 -10.16 -14.46
N ALA A 122 7.73 -9.21 -14.72
CA ALA A 122 9.00 -9.08 -14.01
C ALA A 122 8.81 -8.86 -12.50
N MET A 123 7.81 -8.07 -12.10
CA MET A 123 7.47 -7.87 -10.68
C MET A 123 7.02 -9.17 -10.02
N VAL A 124 6.19 -9.98 -10.70
CA VAL A 124 5.71 -11.28 -10.19
C VAL A 124 6.89 -12.25 -10.05
N GLU A 125 7.73 -12.37 -11.08
CA GLU A 125 8.91 -13.24 -11.06
C GLU A 125 9.92 -12.88 -9.97
N ALA A 126 10.05 -11.60 -9.65
CA ALA A 126 10.89 -11.12 -8.55
C ALA A 126 10.28 -11.35 -7.15
N GLY A 127 9.05 -11.88 -7.06
CA GLY A 127 8.31 -12.06 -5.82
C GLY A 127 7.74 -10.74 -5.26
N GLY A 128 7.51 -9.75 -6.14
CA GLY A 128 7.07 -8.40 -5.77
C GLY A 128 5.74 -8.37 -5.03
N VAL A 129 4.81 -9.26 -5.35
CA VAL A 129 3.47 -9.30 -4.74
C VAL A 129 3.53 -9.73 -3.27
N ALA A 130 4.24 -10.81 -2.97
CA ALA A 130 4.48 -11.24 -1.59
C ALA A 130 5.19 -10.14 -0.76
N ARG A 131 6.04 -9.35 -1.41
CA ARG A 131 6.78 -8.25 -0.75
C ARG A 131 5.96 -6.98 -0.59
N LEU A 132 5.07 -6.64 -1.51
CA LEU A 132 4.12 -5.53 -1.36
C LEU A 132 3.22 -5.75 -0.14
N VAL A 133 2.79 -7.00 0.08
CA VAL A 133 2.01 -7.39 1.26
C VAL A 133 2.83 -7.28 2.55
N MET A 134 4.12 -7.64 2.53
CA MET A 134 4.99 -7.51 3.71
C MET A 134 5.48 -6.07 3.97
N ALA A 135 5.60 -5.26 2.94
CA ALA A 135 5.92 -3.83 3.03
C ALA A 135 4.74 -2.98 3.51
N ALA A 136 3.58 -3.61 3.76
CA ALA A 136 2.41 -2.98 4.39
C ALA A 136 2.73 -2.56 5.83
N HIS A 137 3.53 -1.51 5.97
CA HIS A 137 3.54 -0.70 7.16
C HIS A 137 2.10 -0.23 7.38
N PRO A 138 1.49 -0.46 8.56
CA PRO A 138 0.09 -0.11 8.85
C PRO A 138 -0.25 1.37 8.62
N GLN A 139 0.77 2.21 8.45
CA GLN A 139 0.67 3.66 8.37
C GLN A 139 0.65 4.20 6.93
N PHE A 140 0.89 3.36 5.91
CA PHE A 140 0.92 3.80 4.52
C PHE A 140 -0.18 3.10 3.69
N ALA A 141 -1.41 3.59 3.83
CA ALA A 141 -2.58 3.13 3.07
C ALA A 141 -2.38 3.14 1.54
N PHE A 142 -1.50 4.01 1.03
CA PHE A 142 -1.13 4.04 -0.38
C PHE A 142 -0.43 2.74 -0.83
N VAL A 143 0.50 2.21 -0.02
CA VAL A 143 1.23 0.97 -0.30
C VAL A 143 0.29 -0.23 -0.30
N GLN A 144 -0.67 -0.25 0.63
CA GLN A 144 -1.72 -1.27 0.66
C GLN A 144 -2.57 -1.20 -0.61
N ARG A 145 -3.02 0.00 -1.00
CA ARG A 145 -3.85 0.18 -2.21
C ARG A 145 -3.13 -0.25 -3.49
N ALA A 146 -1.84 0.11 -3.64
CA ALA A 146 -1.02 -0.32 -4.78
C ALA A 146 -0.78 -1.84 -4.78
N GLY A 147 -0.53 -2.43 -3.60
CA GLY A 147 -0.44 -3.89 -3.44
C GLY A 147 -1.72 -4.62 -3.82
N PHE A 148 -2.89 -4.11 -3.40
CA PHE A 148 -4.19 -4.67 -3.77
C PHE A 148 -4.49 -4.53 -5.27
N LEU A 149 -4.17 -3.39 -5.88
CA LEU A 149 -4.36 -3.18 -7.32
C LEU A 149 -3.47 -4.11 -8.14
N ASN A 150 -2.22 -4.31 -7.73
CA ASN A 150 -1.31 -5.23 -8.41
C ASN A 150 -1.74 -6.69 -8.23
N ALA A 151 -2.19 -7.09 -7.03
CA ALA A 151 -2.75 -8.43 -6.80
C ALA A 151 -4.04 -8.67 -7.62
N ALA A 152 -4.89 -7.65 -7.77
CA ALA A 152 -6.09 -7.71 -8.61
C ALA A 152 -5.72 -7.83 -10.11
N HIS A 153 -4.74 -7.06 -10.56
CA HIS A 153 -4.23 -7.17 -11.93
C HIS A 153 -3.51 -8.50 -12.21
N GLU A 154 -2.90 -9.11 -11.21
CA GLU A 154 -2.34 -10.47 -11.32
C GLU A 154 -3.45 -11.51 -11.41
N ALA A 155 -4.54 -11.35 -10.66
CA ALA A 155 -5.73 -12.19 -10.82
C ALA A 155 -6.33 -12.06 -12.22
N ASP A 156 -6.37 -10.84 -12.79
CA ASP A 156 -6.86 -10.60 -14.16
C ASP A 156 -5.87 -11.09 -15.23
N ALA A 157 -4.56 -10.93 -15.05
CA ALA A 157 -3.53 -11.41 -15.96
C ALA A 157 -3.43 -12.95 -15.93
N SER A 158 -3.56 -13.56 -14.76
CA SER A 158 -3.69 -15.01 -14.59
C SER A 158 -4.99 -15.50 -15.22
N ALA A 159 -6.10 -14.77 -15.11
CA ALA A 159 -7.35 -15.10 -15.80
C ALA A 159 -7.21 -15.01 -17.33
N ALA A 160 -6.50 -14.01 -17.85
CA ALA A 160 -6.24 -13.86 -19.28
C ALA A 160 -5.30 -14.96 -19.82
N ALA A 161 -4.23 -15.31 -19.09
CA ALA A 161 -3.34 -16.42 -19.43
C ALA A 161 -4.06 -17.79 -19.40
N HIS A 162 -5.03 -17.95 -18.48
CA HIS A 162 -5.83 -19.18 -18.34
C HIS A 162 -6.89 -19.40 -19.42
N THR A 163 -7.31 -18.37 -20.16
CA THR A 163 -8.29 -18.55 -21.26
C THR A 163 -7.77 -19.41 -22.42
N TYR A 164 -6.48 -19.74 -22.44
CA TYR A 164 -5.88 -20.63 -23.45
C TYR A 164 -5.74 -22.10 -23.03
N THR A 165 -5.98 -22.46 -21.76
CA THR A 165 -5.77 -23.85 -21.29
C THR A 165 -6.85 -24.35 -20.34
N THR A 166 -7.87 -24.94 -20.96
CA THR A 166 -8.63 -26.12 -20.53
C THR A 166 -9.85 -25.96 -19.60
N ALA A 167 -10.96 -26.53 -20.07
CA ALA A 167 -12.31 -26.49 -19.49
C ALA A 167 -12.48 -27.17 -18.10
N GLY A 168 -11.43 -27.75 -17.51
CA GLY A 168 -11.49 -28.34 -16.16
C GLY A 168 -11.32 -27.33 -15.02
N GLU A 169 -10.72 -26.17 -15.29
CA GLU A 169 -10.45 -25.16 -14.26
C GLU A 169 -11.58 -24.14 -14.10
N ALA A 170 -12.55 -24.10 -15.03
CA ALA A 170 -13.73 -23.24 -14.95
C ALA A 170 -14.64 -23.58 -13.76
N GLU A 171 -14.78 -24.87 -13.43
CA GLU A 171 -15.59 -25.31 -12.28
C GLU A 171 -14.89 -24.97 -10.94
N LYS A 172 -13.55 -25.07 -10.90
CA LYS A 172 -12.75 -24.71 -9.73
C LYS A 172 -12.65 -23.20 -9.53
N ALA A 173 -12.60 -22.42 -10.61
CA ALA A 173 -12.68 -20.96 -10.57
C ALA A 173 -14.08 -20.49 -10.12
N ALA A 174 -15.16 -21.11 -10.60
CA ALA A 174 -16.51 -20.83 -10.12
C ALA A 174 -16.66 -21.14 -8.62
N ALA A 175 -16.07 -22.23 -8.14
CA ALA A 175 -15.99 -22.55 -6.71
C ALA A 175 -15.17 -21.53 -5.90
N ALA A 176 -14.08 -21.01 -6.46
CA ALA A 176 -13.26 -19.99 -5.81
C ALA A 176 -13.98 -18.63 -5.74
N THR A 177 -14.67 -18.22 -6.80
CA THR A 177 -15.45 -16.97 -6.83
C THR A 177 -16.64 -17.03 -5.88
N THR A 178 -17.32 -18.17 -5.78
CA THR A 178 -18.39 -18.38 -4.80
C THR A 178 -17.87 -18.41 -3.37
N ALA A 179 -16.69 -19.00 -3.12
CA ALA A 179 -16.03 -18.94 -1.82
C ALA A 179 -15.61 -17.50 -1.44
N ALA A 180 -15.11 -16.70 -2.40
CA ALA A 180 -14.78 -15.30 -2.18
C ALA A 180 -16.03 -14.44 -1.90
N ALA A 181 -17.13 -14.69 -2.61
CA ALA A 181 -18.41 -14.02 -2.34
C ALA A 181 -18.95 -14.38 -0.94
N ALA A 182 -18.89 -15.65 -0.55
CA ALA A 182 -19.29 -16.10 0.79
C ALA A 182 -18.40 -15.50 1.89
N ALA A 183 -17.09 -15.37 1.65
CA ALA A 183 -16.17 -14.73 2.58
C ALA A 183 -16.47 -13.22 2.73
N ALA A 184 -16.83 -12.53 1.64
CA ALA A 184 -17.23 -11.12 1.68
C ALA A 184 -18.55 -10.91 2.44
N GLU A 185 -19.51 -11.82 2.30
CA GLU A 185 -20.75 -11.80 3.08
C GLU A 185 -20.50 -12.09 4.58
N ALA A 186 -19.60 -13.04 4.89
CA ALA A 186 -19.21 -13.33 6.27
C ALA A 186 -18.51 -12.13 6.94
N LEU A 187 -17.66 -11.40 6.21
CA LEU A 187 -17.01 -10.19 6.72
C LEU A 187 -18.03 -9.09 7.03
N LYS A 188 -19.00 -8.86 6.13
CA LYS A 188 -20.10 -7.92 6.38
C LYS A 188 -20.94 -8.32 7.60
N ALA A 189 -21.19 -9.62 7.78
CA ALA A 189 -21.90 -10.12 8.96
C ALA A 189 -21.10 -9.89 10.26
N GLN A 190 -19.77 -10.07 10.22
CA GLN A 190 -18.89 -9.79 11.35
C GLN A 190 -18.85 -8.29 11.70
N GLU A 191 -18.77 -7.40 10.70
CA GLU A 191 -18.85 -5.94 10.91
C GLU A 191 -20.18 -5.55 11.55
N GLN A 192 -21.30 -6.11 11.09
CA GLN A 192 -22.62 -5.87 11.68
C GLN A 192 -22.73 -6.38 13.12
N GLU A 193 -22.12 -7.53 13.44
CA GLU A 193 -22.10 -8.06 14.80
C GLU A 193 -21.27 -7.16 15.74
N GLU A 194 -20.13 -6.64 15.27
CA GLU A 194 -19.30 -5.70 16.04
C GLU A 194 -20.01 -4.36 16.27
N GLU A 195 -20.71 -3.83 15.27
CA GLU A 195 -21.57 -2.66 15.40
C GLU A 195 -22.70 -2.89 16.42
N CYS A 196 -23.33 -4.07 16.38
CA CYS A 196 -24.38 -4.45 17.33
C CYS A 196 -23.84 -4.50 18.76
N ARG A 197 -22.73 -5.21 19.00
CA ARG A 197 -22.06 -5.28 20.31
C ARG A 197 -21.67 -3.90 20.82
N THR A 198 -21.15 -3.04 19.94
CA THR A 198 -20.76 -1.67 20.30
C THR A 198 -21.99 -0.83 20.70
N ARG A 199 -23.12 -1.03 20.03
CA ARG A 199 -24.39 -0.36 20.37
C ARG A 199 -24.94 -0.83 21.71
N GLU A 200 -24.95 -2.14 21.96
CA GLU A 200 -25.40 -2.72 23.25
C GLU A 200 -24.52 -2.25 24.41
N ALA A 201 -23.20 -2.23 24.24
CA ALA A 201 -22.25 -1.73 25.24
C ALA A 201 -22.52 -0.25 25.56
N LYS A 202 -22.80 0.58 24.54
CA LYS A 202 -23.17 2.00 24.74
C LYS A 202 -24.48 2.15 25.49
N GLU A 203 -25.48 1.30 25.23
CA GLU A 203 -26.77 1.34 25.94
C GLU A 203 -26.62 0.90 27.40
N ALA A 204 -25.86 -0.16 27.67
CA ALA A 204 -25.55 -0.61 29.03
C ALA A 204 -24.82 0.47 29.83
N MET A 205 -23.85 1.15 29.20
CA MET A 205 -23.14 2.28 29.83
C MET A 205 -24.11 3.43 30.17
N ARG A 206 -25.03 3.79 29.26
CA ARG A 206 -26.05 4.82 29.52
C ARG A 206 -26.94 4.44 30.71
N LYS A 207 -27.40 3.18 30.81
CA LYS A 207 -28.20 2.68 31.94
C LYS A 207 -27.44 2.76 33.27
N SER A 208 -26.19 2.30 33.30
CA SER A 208 -25.34 2.36 34.48
C SER A 208 -25.11 3.81 34.97
N VAL A 209 -24.89 4.74 34.04
CA VAL A 209 -24.74 6.17 34.36
C VAL A 209 -26.03 6.72 34.97
N THR A 210 -27.20 6.40 34.42
CA THR A 210 -28.49 6.86 34.96
C THR A 210 -28.80 6.26 36.34
N GLU A 211 -28.53 4.97 36.56
CA GLU A 211 -28.72 4.32 37.87
C GLU A 211 -27.78 4.90 38.93
N THR A 212 -26.52 5.17 38.57
CA THR A 212 -25.55 5.80 39.48
C THR A 212 -25.98 7.22 39.84
N ALA A 213 -26.51 7.98 38.88
CA ALA A 213 -27.05 9.31 39.12
C ALA A 213 -28.29 9.26 40.03
N GLN A 214 -29.19 8.29 39.83
CA GLN A 214 -30.37 8.09 40.67
C GLN A 214 -29.98 7.74 42.11
N ARG A 215 -29.06 6.77 42.31
CA ARG A 215 -28.56 6.41 43.65
C ARG A 215 -27.90 7.59 44.37
N ARG A 216 -27.14 8.43 43.65
CA ARG A 216 -26.57 9.67 44.21
C ARG A 216 -27.67 10.66 44.59
N GLY A 217 -28.70 10.82 43.76
CA GLY A 217 -29.84 11.68 44.05
C GLY A 217 -30.62 11.22 45.30
N GLU A 218 -30.82 9.92 45.47
CA GLU A 218 -31.45 9.32 46.65
C GLU A 218 -30.60 9.48 47.91
N ALA A 219 -29.28 9.27 47.82
CA ALA A 219 -28.36 9.49 48.93
C ALA A 219 -28.33 10.96 49.40
N CYS A 220 -28.40 11.92 48.47
CA CYS A 220 -28.52 13.34 48.82
C CYS A 220 -29.88 13.72 49.42
N ARG A 221 -30.90 12.88 49.27
CA ARG A 221 -32.26 13.10 49.81
C ARG A 221 -32.46 12.41 51.17
N ALA A 222 -31.40 11.86 51.77
CA ALA A 222 -31.46 11.34 53.12
C ALA A 222 -31.93 12.45 54.09
N PRO A 223 -32.93 12.17 54.93
CA PRO A 223 -33.57 13.19 55.75
C PRO A 223 -32.60 13.70 56.82
N GLU A 224 -32.61 15.02 57.06
CA GLU A 224 -32.04 15.65 58.26
C GLU A 224 -32.83 15.29 59.54
N GLU A 225 -33.27 14.04 59.65
CA GLU A 225 -33.96 13.52 60.83
C GLU A 225 -32.92 12.95 61.78
N GLY A 226 -32.41 13.78 62.70
CA GLY A 226 -31.54 13.25 63.75
C GLY A 226 -30.63 14.21 64.51
N LEU A 227 -30.79 15.53 64.42
CA LEU A 227 -30.24 16.44 65.44
C LEU A 227 -31.31 16.77 66.49
N GLY A 228 -32.02 15.74 66.97
CA GLY A 228 -32.83 15.80 68.17
C GLY A 228 -31.89 15.83 69.38
N GLY A 229 -31.85 16.99 70.05
CA GLY A 229 -30.86 17.33 71.07
C GLY A 229 -30.77 16.37 72.26
N GLU A 230 -29.54 16.03 72.61
CA GLU A 230 -29.21 15.65 73.98
C GLU A 230 -29.25 16.92 74.84
N GLY A 231 -30.29 17.01 75.65
CA GLY A 231 -30.38 18.01 76.72
C GLY A 231 -29.23 17.83 77.70
N VAL A 232 -28.34 18.80 77.74
CA VAL A 232 -27.34 18.95 78.80
C VAL A 232 -28.08 19.38 80.06
N GLN A 233 -28.27 18.45 81.00
CA GLN A 233 -28.69 18.78 82.36
C GLN A 233 -27.45 19.20 83.16
N TYR A 234 -27.42 20.48 83.56
CA TYR A 234 -26.51 21.05 84.55
C TYR A 234 -27.23 21.15 85.91
#